data_AF-A0A1I1B0Z9-F1
#
_entry.id   AF-A0A1I1B0Z9-F1
#
_cell.length_a   1.000
_cell.length_b   1.000
_cell.length_c   1.000
_cell.angle_alpha   90.00
_cell.angle_beta   90.00
_cell.angle_gamma   90.00
#
_symmetry.space_group_name_H-M   'P 1'
#
loop_
_entity.id
_entity.type
_entity.pdbx_description
1 polymer ?
#
loop_
_entity_poly.entity_id
_entity_poly.type
_entity_poly.pdbx_seq_one_letter_code
_entity_poly.pdbx_strand_id
1 'polypeptide(L)'
;MRDFDNPYTVGSYKPSAIYFQDSDCLEYVRCDVPNIYRRVDEFLTLVVSMEDREPIGFTLKGFRNFYSRKYATKSKVPEFRNLVCLIEEIVEEIGNDIFQEDKRKAYRKAIEIAKDDEVQLTDIPRQAHA
;
A
#
# COMPACT_ATOMS: atom_id res chain seq x y z
N MET A 1 4.54 -38.65 25.24
CA MET A 1 5.68 -38.49 24.30
C MET A 1 5.32 -37.32 23.41
N ARG A 2 6.25 -36.37 23.25
CA ARG A 2 6.00 -35.00 22.81
C ARG A 2 5.77 -34.94 21.29
N ASP A 3 4.59 -34.49 20.87
CA ASP A 3 4.27 -34.14 19.48
C ASP A 3 4.98 -32.84 19.09
N PHE A 4 6.28 -32.92 18.80
CA PHE A 4 7.16 -31.78 18.46
C PHE A 4 7.74 -31.87 17.04
N ASP A 5 7.10 -32.61 16.11
CA ASP A 5 7.62 -32.83 14.76
C ASP A 5 6.65 -32.38 13.65
N ASN A 6 6.32 -31.08 13.61
CA ASN A 6 6.05 -30.41 12.33
C ASN A 6 6.33 -28.89 12.40
N PRO A 7 7.53 -28.42 11.98
CA PRO A 7 7.84 -26.99 11.94
C PRO A 7 7.18 -26.21 10.79
N TYR A 8 6.36 -26.85 9.93
CA TYR A 8 5.87 -26.26 8.68
C TYR A 8 4.41 -25.80 8.66
N THR A 9 3.74 -25.68 9.81
CA THR A 9 2.36 -25.14 9.85
C THR A 9 2.22 -23.98 10.82
N VAL A 10 3.22 -23.10 10.88
CA VAL A 10 3.02 -21.71 11.31
C VAL A 10 2.67 -20.92 10.06
N GLY A 11 1.54 -20.20 10.10
CA GLY A 11 0.80 -19.72 8.94
C GLY A 11 1.65 -19.09 7.85
N SER A 12 1.50 -19.58 6.62
CA SER A 12 2.10 -18.97 5.42
C SER A 12 1.70 -17.50 5.32
N TYR A 13 2.66 -16.63 5.04
CA TYR A 13 2.41 -15.21 4.79
C TYR A 13 1.30 -15.02 3.75
N LYS A 14 0.37 -14.09 4.04
CA LYS A 14 -0.68 -13.68 3.11
C LYS A 14 -0.57 -12.18 2.88
N PRO A 15 -0.33 -11.72 1.64
CA PRO A 15 -0.32 -10.30 1.32
C PRO A 15 -1.64 -9.67 1.71
N SER A 16 -1.57 -8.54 2.42
CA SER A 16 -2.74 -7.74 2.77
C SER A 16 -2.32 -6.29 2.87
N ALA A 17 -3.18 -5.38 2.41
CA ALA A 17 -2.99 -3.97 2.69
C ALA A 17 -3.39 -3.67 4.13
N ILE A 18 -2.50 -3.08 4.90
CA ILE A 18 -2.71 -2.75 6.31
C ILE A 18 -2.69 -1.23 6.44
N TYR A 19 -3.73 -0.69 7.08
CA TYR A 19 -3.79 0.73 7.39
C TYR A 19 -3.42 1.01 8.85
N PHE A 20 -2.35 1.76 9.04
CA PHE A 20 -1.85 2.24 10.32
C PHE A 20 -2.42 3.63 10.64
N GLN A 21 -3.43 3.64 11.51
CA GLN A 21 -4.17 4.84 11.92
C GLN A 21 -3.29 5.94 12.51
N ASP A 22 -2.38 5.59 13.42
CA ASP A 22 -1.57 6.57 14.17
C ASP A 22 -0.61 7.36 13.27
N SER A 23 -0.16 6.75 12.17
CA SER A 23 0.76 7.36 11.21
C SER A 23 0.09 7.84 9.93
N ASP A 24 -1.24 7.70 9.81
CA ASP A 24 -2.01 7.91 8.58
C ASP A 24 -1.35 7.28 7.36
N CYS A 25 -1.13 5.96 7.45
CA CYS A 25 -0.27 5.26 6.51
C CYS A 25 -0.85 3.92 6.10
N LEU A 26 -0.86 3.64 4.80
CA LEU A 26 -1.23 2.35 4.25
C LEU A 26 0.01 1.61 3.77
N GLU A 27 0.16 0.34 4.10
CA GLU A 27 1.27 -0.50 3.67
C GLU A 27 0.75 -1.76 2.97
N TYR A 28 1.43 -2.16 1.91
CA TYR A 28 1.21 -3.43 1.24
C TYR A 28 2.55 -4.06 0.88
N VAL A 29 2.71 -5.37 1.17
CA VAL A 29 3.91 -6.16 0.86
C VAL A 29 3.47 -7.50 0.25
N ARG A 30 4.14 -7.94 -0.82
CA ARG A 30 3.82 -9.16 -1.59
C ARG A 30 4.36 -10.43 -0.96
N CYS A 31 5.48 -10.36 -0.25
CA CYS A 31 6.17 -11.52 0.24
C CYS A 31 6.97 -11.21 1.52
N ASP A 32 7.04 -12.20 2.39
CA ASP A 32 7.84 -12.16 3.62
C ASP A 32 9.29 -12.54 3.30
N VAL A 33 10.02 -11.56 2.75
CA VAL A 33 11.45 -11.67 2.44
C VAL A 33 12.20 -10.48 3.02
N PRO A 34 13.53 -10.61 3.29
CA PRO A 34 14.34 -9.47 3.69
C PRO A 34 14.20 -8.31 2.71
N ASN A 35 13.79 -7.16 3.24
CA ASN A 35 13.43 -5.99 2.44
C ASN A 35 13.94 -4.70 3.08
N ILE A 36 14.02 -3.65 2.26
CA ILE A 36 14.38 -2.29 2.68
C ILE A 36 13.33 -1.30 2.18
N TYR A 37 13.19 -0.21 2.91
CA TYR A 37 12.26 0.87 2.59
C TYR A 37 13.01 1.99 1.88
N ARG A 38 12.64 2.26 0.62
CA ARG A 38 13.21 3.34 -0.18
C ARG A 38 12.18 4.46 -0.31
N ARG A 39 12.39 5.53 0.45
CA ARG A 39 11.54 6.73 0.38
C ARG A 39 11.69 7.40 -0.99
N VAL A 40 10.57 7.62 -1.66
CA VAL A 40 10.53 8.32 -2.97
C VAL A 40 10.30 9.80 -2.72
N ASP A 41 9.31 10.13 -1.90
CA ASP A 41 8.98 11.48 -1.47
C ASP A 41 8.21 11.45 -0.13
N GLU A 42 7.38 12.45 0.13
CA GLU A 42 6.57 12.53 1.35
C GLU A 42 5.35 11.63 1.40
N PHE A 43 4.89 11.15 0.25
CA PHE A 43 3.70 10.31 0.13
C PHE A 43 4.07 8.85 -0.10
N LEU A 44 5.02 8.57 -0.99
CA LEU A 44 5.35 7.21 -1.42
C LEU A 44 6.69 6.73 -0.86
N THR A 45 6.68 5.50 -0.35
CA THR A 45 7.87 4.70 -0.06
C THR A 45 7.71 3.35 -0.73
N LEU A 46 8.74 2.88 -1.44
CA LEU A 46 8.74 1.53 -2.01
C LEU A 46 9.37 0.55 -1.01
N VAL A 47 8.78 -0.64 -0.89
CA VAL A 47 9.37 -1.77 -0.20
C VAL A 47 10.11 -2.59 -1.24
N VAL A 48 11.42 -2.75 -1.07
CA VAL A 48 12.32 -3.33 -2.07
C VAL A 48 12.99 -4.57 -1.49
N SER A 49 12.93 -5.67 -2.23
CA SER A 49 13.63 -6.90 -1.87
C SER A 49 15.15 -6.69 -1.83
N MET A 50 15.81 -7.27 -0.82
CA MET A 50 17.26 -7.18 -0.70
C MET A 50 18.00 -8.11 -1.68
N GLU A 51 17.32 -9.13 -2.20
CA GLU A 51 17.91 -10.17 -3.05
C GLU A 51 18.10 -9.68 -4.49
N ASP A 52 17.00 -9.24 -5.12
CA ASP A 52 16.93 -8.84 -6.53
C ASP A 52 16.80 -7.34 -6.74
N ARG A 53 16.63 -6.56 -5.66
CA ARG A 53 16.38 -5.11 -5.70
C ARG A 53 15.08 -4.73 -6.40
N GLU A 54 14.15 -5.66 -6.55
CA GLU A 54 12.84 -5.37 -7.14
C GLU A 54 11.86 -4.84 -6.08
N PRO A 55 10.98 -3.89 -6.45
CA PRO A 55 9.89 -3.47 -5.59
C PRO A 55 8.88 -4.60 -5.37
N ILE A 56 8.65 -4.94 -4.10
CA ILE A 56 7.74 -6.00 -3.65
C ILE A 56 6.57 -5.45 -2.84
N GLY A 57 6.45 -4.14 -2.74
CA GLY A 57 5.43 -3.49 -1.94
C GLY A 57 5.60 -1.97 -1.92
N PHE A 58 4.73 -1.32 -1.16
CA PHE A 58 4.76 0.12 -1.01
C PHE A 58 4.04 0.56 0.26
N THR A 59 4.34 1.79 0.64
CA THR A 59 3.75 2.49 1.76
C THR A 59 3.28 3.86 1.28
N LEU A 60 2.04 4.23 1.59
CA LEU A 60 1.39 5.50 1.24
C LEU A 60 1.05 6.29 2.50
N LYS A 61 1.56 7.52 2.60
CA LYS A 61 1.24 8.46 3.69
C LYS A 61 0.13 9.43 3.30
N GLY A 62 -0.60 9.92 4.29
CA GLY A 62 -1.72 10.85 4.07
C GLY A 62 -2.98 10.17 3.57
N PHE A 63 -3.05 8.83 3.69
CA PHE A 63 -4.09 7.98 3.11
C PHE A 63 -5.50 8.49 3.46
N ARG A 64 -5.75 8.81 4.74
CA ARG A 64 -7.06 9.27 5.24
C ARG A 64 -7.48 10.57 4.56
N ASN A 65 -6.56 11.48 4.32
CA ASN A 65 -6.86 12.75 3.67
C ASN A 65 -7.26 12.54 2.20
N PHE A 66 -6.46 11.78 1.43
CA PHE A 66 -6.80 11.43 0.04
C PHE A 66 -8.12 10.65 -0.02
N TYR A 67 -8.30 9.68 0.87
CA TYR A 67 -9.52 8.90 1.02
C TYR A 67 -10.73 9.80 1.32
N SER A 68 -10.63 10.67 2.31
CA SER A 68 -11.76 11.52 2.70
C SER A 68 -12.14 12.48 1.58
N ARG A 69 -11.18 13.10 0.88
CA ARG A 69 -11.47 14.04 -0.22
C ARG A 69 -12.18 13.38 -1.39
N LYS A 70 -11.70 12.21 -1.82
CA LYS A 70 -12.28 11.49 -2.97
C LYS A 70 -13.65 10.89 -2.66
N TYR A 71 -13.90 10.51 -1.40
CA TYR A 71 -15.05 9.67 -1.06
C TYR A 71 -16.04 10.29 -0.05
N ALA A 72 -15.74 11.42 0.62
CA ALA A 72 -16.70 12.11 1.50
C ALA A 72 -17.96 12.61 0.76
N THR A 73 -17.91 12.74 -0.57
CA THR A 73 -19.06 13.11 -1.41
C THR A 73 -19.80 11.91 -2.05
N LYS A 74 -19.27 10.68 -1.95
CA LYS A 74 -19.84 9.47 -2.59
C LYS A 74 -20.16 8.38 -1.56
N SER A 75 -21.06 8.70 -0.64
CA SER A 75 -21.45 7.91 0.55
C SER A 75 -22.12 6.53 0.31
N LYS A 76 -22.01 5.88 -0.86
CA LYS A 76 -22.79 4.65 -1.12
C LYS A 76 -22.11 3.52 -1.88
N VAL A 77 -20.81 3.57 -2.17
CA VAL A 77 -20.21 2.52 -3.00
C VAL A 77 -19.22 1.63 -2.25
N PRO A 78 -19.43 0.29 -2.24
CA PRO A 78 -18.48 -0.68 -1.69
C PRO A 78 -17.25 -0.91 -2.61
N GLU A 79 -16.92 0.06 -3.45
CA GLU A 79 -15.82 0.04 -4.44
C GLU A 79 -14.43 0.18 -3.81
N PHE A 80 -14.33 -0.01 -2.49
CA PHE A 80 -13.12 0.14 -1.70
C PHE A 80 -12.10 -0.98 -1.87
N ARG A 81 -12.02 -1.51 -3.09
CA ARG A 81 -11.23 -2.68 -3.44
C ARG A 81 -10.03 -2.35 -4.32
N ASN A 82 -9.86 -1.12 -4.81
CA ASN A 82 -8.79 -0.85 -5.75
C ASN A 82 -7.87 0.30 -5.31
N LEU A 83 -6.77 -0.09 -4.67
CA LEU A 83 -5.72 0.82 -4.22
C LEU A 83 -5.05 1.59 -5.36
N VAL A 84 -5.15 1.10 -6.60
CA VAL A 84 -4.71 1.80 -7.82
C VAL A 84 -5.32 3.19 -7.91
N CYS A 85 -6.64 3.32 -7.69
CA CYS A 85 -7.36 4.59 -7.84
C CYS A 85 -6.92 5.64 -6.82
N LEU A 86 -6.34 5.24 -5.70
CA LEU A 86 -5.82 6.18 -4.72
C LEU A 86 -4.42 6.66 -5.11
N ILE A 87 -3.57 5.74 -5.58
CA ILE A 87 -2.22 6.10 -6.04
C ILE A 87 -2.31 7.02 -7.25
N GLU A 88 -3.25 6.78 -8.17
CA GLU A 88 -3.52 7.66 -9.32
C GLU A 88 -3.90 9.09 -8.89
N GLU A 89 -4.69 9.25 -7.83
CA GLU A 89 -5.06 10.59 -7.32
C GLU A 89 -3.89 11.30 -6.67
N ILE A 90 -3.04 10.56 -5.95
CA ILE A 90 -1.80 11.11 -5.41
C ILE A 90 -0.92 11.60 -6.58
N VAL A 91 -0.86 10.84 -7.67
CA VAL A 91 -0.15 11.24 -8.90
C VAL A 91 -0.76 12.50 -9.51
N GLU A 92 -2.08 12.62 -9.56
CA GLU A 92 -2.77 13.81 -10.07
C GLU A 92 -2.58 15.05 -9.18
N GLU A 93 -2.62 14.89 -7.84
CA GLU A 93 -2.49 15.99 -6.87
C GLU A 93 -1.07 16.55 -6.82
N ILE A 94 -0.05 15.67 -6.88
CA ILE A 94 1.35 16.09 -6.99
C ILE A 94 1.64 16.65 -8.40
N GLY A 95 0.83 16.23 -9.39
CA GLY A 95 0.86 16.73 -10.75
C GLY A 95 2.26 16.74 -11.35
N ASN A 96 2.66 17.93 -11.80
CA ASN A 96 3.93 18.18 -12.45
C ASN A 96 5.17 17.98 -11.55
N ASP A 97 5.06 17.96 -10.22
CA ASP A 97 6.23 17.72 -9.33
C ASP A 97 6.82 16.29 -9.43
N ILE A 98 6.16 15.41 -10.18
CA ILE A 98 6.64 14.10 -10.62
C ILE A 98 7.57 14.21 -11.85
N PHE A 99 7.98 15.42 -12.27
CA PHE A 99 8.89 15.62 -13.42
C PHE A 99 10.24 14.90 -13.31
N GLN A 100 10.65 14.45 -12.12
CA GLN A 100 11.78 13.54 -12.01
C GLN A 100 11.38 12.13 -12.46
N GLU A 101 12.00 11.65 -13.54
CA GLU A 101 11.69 10.36 -14.18
C GLU A 101 11.69 9.19 -13.18
N ASP A 102 12.58 9.24 -12.18
CA ASP A 102 12.69 8.22 -11.13
C ASP A 102 11.46 8.16 -10.22
N LYS A 103 10.90 9.33 -9.84
CA LYS A 103 9.65 9.37 -9.07
C LYS A 103 8.52 8.79 -9.89
N ARG A 104 8.41 9.18 -11.17
CA ARG A 104 7.38 8.65 -12.07
C ARG A 104 7.45 7.13 -12.20
N LYS A 105 8.66 6.57 -12.34
CA LYS A 105 8.88 5.12 -12.37
C LYS A 105 8.44 4.46 -11.07
N ALA A 106 8.77 5.04 -9.93
CA ALA A 106 8.38 4.50 -8.63
C ALA A 106 6.85 4.46 -8.44
N TYR A 107 6.14 5.55 -8.79
CA TYR A 107 4.67 5.59 -8.74
C TYR A 107 4.02 4.58 -9.69
N ARG A 108 4.53 4.47 -10.92
CA ARG A 108 4.05 3.44 -11.86
C ARG A 108 4.23 2.05 -11.28
N LYS A 109 5.37 1.75 -10.65
CA LYS A 109 5.61 0.45 -10.06
C LYS A 109 4.67 0.16 -8.89
N ALA A 110 4.37 1.15 -8.05
CA ALA A 110 3.36 1.01 -7.00
C ALA A 110 1.96 0.74 -7.57
N ILE A 111 1.58 1.42 -8.66
CA ILE A 111 0.33 1.17 -9.39
C ILE A 111 0.30 -0.25 -9.98
N GLU A 112 1.38 -0.67 -10.65
CA GLU A 112 1.52 -2.03 -11.18
C GLU A 112 1.36 -3.07 -10.07
N ILE A 113 2.03 -2.86 -8.93
CA ILE A 113 1.90 -3.77 -7.78
C ILE A 113 0.46 -3.86 -7.30
N ALA A 114 -0.16 -2.72 -7.06
CA ALA A 114 -1.54 -2.64 -6.58
C ALA A 114 -2.54 -3.30 -7.55
N LYS A 115 -2.28 -3.16 -8.86
CA LYS A 115 -3.14 -3.69 -9.93
C LYS A 115 -2.98 -5.20 -10.09
N ASP A 116 -1.74 -5.67 -10.18
CA ASP A 116 -1.43 -7.08 -10.42
C ASP A 116 -1.91 -7.98 -9.28
N ASP A 117 -1.87 -7.49 -8.04
CA ASP A 117 -2.32 -8.26 -6.87
C ASP A 117 -3.76 -7.95 -6.44
N GLU A 118 -4.47 -7.12 -7.23
CA GLU A 118 -5.83 -6.65 -6.93
C GLU A 118 -5.98 -6.16 -5.49
N VAL A 119 -5.03 -5.32 -5.03
CA VAL A 119 -4.88 -4.99 -3.61
C VAL A 119 -6.12 -4.30 -3.05
N GLN A 120 -6.78 -4.97 -2.12
CA GLN A 120 -7.97 -4.49 -1.42
C GLN A 120 -7.62 -4.01 -0.01
N LEU A 121 -8.25 -2.92 0.42
CA LEU A 121 -8.24 -2.55 1.83
C LEU A 121 -9.18 -3.48 2.60
N THR A 122 -8.63 -4.23 3.54
CA THR A 122 -9.38 -5.19 4.36
C THR A 122 -9.92 -4.56 5.65
N ASP A 123 -9.25 -3.55 6.20
CA ASP A 123 -9.69 -2.82 7.39
C ASP A 123 -9.59 -1.29 7.18
N ILE A 124 -10.75 -0.62 7.17
CA ILE A 124 -10.85 0.84 7.11
C ILE A 124 -11.24 1.33 8.51
N PRO A 125 -10.58 2.37 9.07
CA PRO A 125 -11.04 3.02 10.29
C PRO A 125 -12.49 3.44 10.14
N ARG A 126 -13.36 3.06 11.09
CA ARG A 126 -14.70 3.65 11.16
C ARG A 126 -14.53 5.15 11.28
N GLN A 127 -15.05 5.91 10.31
CA GLN A 127 -15.12 7.35 10.43
C GLN A 127 -15.94 7.66 11.69
N ALA A 128 -15.29 8.19 12.73
CA ALA A 128 -16.00 8.75 13.85
C ALA A 128 -16.72 9.99 13.31
N HIS A 129 -18.05 9.90 13.21
CA HIS A 129 -18.89 11.08 13.01
C HIS A 129 -18.66 12.01 14.20
N ALA A 130 -18.06 13.17 13.94
CA ALA A 130 -18.08 14.31 14.85
C ALA A 130 -19.26 15.21 14.47
#